data_AF-A0A832N9W2-F1
#
_entry.id   AF-A0A832N9W2-F1
#
_cell.length_a   1.000
_cell.length_b   1.000
_cell.length_c   1.000
_cell.angle_alpha   90.00
_cell.angle_beta   90.00
_cell.angle_gamma   90.00
#
_symmetry.space_group_name_H-M   'P 1'
#
loop_
_entity.id
_entity.type
_entity.pdbx_description
1 polymer ?
#
loop_
_entity_poly.entity_id
_entity_poly.type
_entity_poly.pdbx_seq_one_letter_code
_entity_poly.pdbx_strand_id
1 'polypeptide(L)'
;MGTAPCNGFLLRGGRVIDPSQGLDGPFDVWIREGRIAALEPRLALPGVPIWDVTGWIVCPGFVDLHTHLREPGFEHKETIATGTAAAARGGFTCVVCMSNTRPPIDRPEVLAQVQERIRQTAAVRVFPMASLTWEHGQERLSDLASLTEAVAFTDDAFPVQSAALM
;
A
#
# COMPACT_ATOMS: atom_id res chain seq x y z
N MET A 1 27.46 -5.30 10.78
CA MET A 1 27.21 -4.57 12.04
C MET A 1 25.84 -3.95 11.91
N GLY A 2 24.83 -4.58 12.53
CA GLY A 2 23.45 -4.12 12.44
C GLY A 2 23.29 -2.84 13.25
N THR A 3 22.91 -1.75 12.58
CA THR A 3 22.46 -0.54 13.25
C THR A 3 21.16 -0.89 13.95
N ALA A 4 21.13 -0.82 15.28
CA ALA A 4 19.89 -0.75 16.04
C ALA A 4 18.99 0.32 15.40
N PRO A 5 17.68 0.07 15.19
CA PRO A 5 16.82 1.08 14.60
C PRO A 5 16.82 2.29 15.53
N CYS A 6 17.35 3.42 15.04
CA CYS A 6 17.17 4.70 15.68
C CYS A 6 15.65 4.88 15.82
N ASN A 7 15.14 4.84 17.06
CA ASN A 7 13.71 4.66 17.34
C ASN A 7 12.85 5.90 16.99
N GLY A 8 13.43 6.84 16.23
CA GLY A 8 12.80 8.03 15.68
C GLY A 8 13.80 8.92 14.94
N PHE A 9 13.28 9.81 14.10
CA PHE A 9 14.03 10.82 13.37
C PHE A 9 13.17 12.08 13.15
N LEU A 10 13.81 13.22 12.95
CA LEU A 10 13.17 14.51 12.69
C LEU A 10 13.36 14.88 11.22
N LEU A 11 12.25 15.14 10.51
CA LEU A 11 12.27 15.88 9.25
C LEU A 11 12.23 17.37 9.58
N ARG A 12 13.21 18.15 9.10
CA ARG A 12 13.33 19.58 9.41
C ARG A 12 13.11 20.45 8.19
N GLY A 13 12.36 21.53 8.36
CA GLY A 13 12.26 22.64 7.40
C GLY A 13 11.45 22.35 6.13
N GLY A 14 10.69 21.25 6.11
CA GLY A 14 9.85 20.89 4.96
C GLY A 14 8.58 21.72 4.87
N ARG A 15 8.04 21.90 3.67
CA ARG A 15 6.66 22.37 3.49
C ARG A 15 5.73 21.18 3.66
N VAL A 16 5.07 21.08 4.82
CA VAL A 16 4.07 20.04 5.05
C VAL A 16 2.77 20.43 4.36
N ILE A 17 2.22 19.50 3.57
CA ILE A 17 0.89 19.60 2.97
C ILE A 17 0.07 18.39 3.40
N ASP A 18 -0.93 18.60 4.26
CA ASP A 18 -1.90 17.59 4.68
C ASP A 18 -3.33 18.15 4.57
N PRO A 19 -4.03 17.85 3.46
CA PRO A 19 -5.40 18.30 3.26
C PRO A 19 -6.39 17.77 4.30
N SER A 20 -6.12 16.61 4.93
CA SER A 20 -7.01 16.03 5.94
C SER A 20 -7.07 16.87 7.22
N GLN A 21 -6.02 17.66 7.47
CA GLN A 21 -5.91 18.58 8.58
C GLN A 21 -5.95 20.06 8.15
N GLY A 22 -6.08 20.35 6.85
CA GLY A 22 -6.01 21.70 6.30
C GLY A 22 -4.64 22.36 6.46
N LEU A 23 -3.57 21.56 6.55
CA LEU A 23 -2.20 22.05 6.74
C LEU A 23 -1.52 22.32 5.39
N ASP A 24 -0.96 23.52 5.26
CA ASP A 24 -0.05 23.89 4.18
C ASP A 24 0.93 24.95 4.71
N GLY A 25 2.17 24.55 5.00
CA GLY A 25 3.15 25.48 5.54
C GLY A 25 4.45 24.83 6.00
N PRO A 26 5.40 25.62 6.52
CA PRO A 26 6.66 25.10 7.04
C PRO A 26 6.46 24.43 8.40
N PHE A 27 6.83 23.15 8.50
CA PHE A 27 6.81 22.39 9.75
C PHE A 27 8.00 21.43 9.85
N ASP A 28 8.39 21.16 11.09
CA ASP A 28 9.21 20.01 11.45
C ASP A 28 8.28 18.83 11.78
N VAL A 29 8.63 17.62 11.32
CA VAL A 29 7.87 16.39 11.58
C VAL A 29 8.74 15.40 12.33
N TRP A 30 8.37 15.09 13.57
CA TRP A 30 9.06 14.08 14.36
C TRP A 30 8.39 12.72 14.20
N ILE A 31 9.13 11.74 13.70
CA ILE A 31 8.71 10.35 13.63
C ILE A 31 9.35 9.60 14.79
N ARG A 32 8.56 8.82 15.53
CA ARG A 32 9.04 7.92 16.58
C ARG A 32 8.25 6.61 16.51
N GLU A 33 8.95 5.47 16.57
CA GLU A 33 8.32 4.13 16.59
C GLU A 33 7.31 3.93 15.43
N GLY A 34 7.66 4.45 14.24
CA GLY A 34 6.84 4.36 13.04
C GLY A 34 5.58 5.26 13.02
N ARG A 35 5.45 6.19 13.98
CA ARG A 35 4.32 7.11 14.10
C ARG A 35 4.79 8.55 14.07
N ILE A 36 3.93 9.46 13.59
CA ILE A 36 4.13 10.90 13.74
C ILE A 36 3.89 11.24 15.22
N ALA A 37 4.95 11.65 15.91
CA ALA A 37 4.94 11.95 17.34
C ALA A 37 4.70 13.44 17.63
N ALA A 38 5.16 14.32 16.73
CA ALA A 38 4.87 15.75 16.79
C ALA A 38 4.98 16.38 15.39
N LEU A 39 4.23 17.46 15.18
CA LEU A 39 4.23 18.28 13.99
C LEU A 39 4.07 19.74 14.43
N GLU A 40 5.13 20.52 14.30
CA GLU A 40 5.19 21.90 14.79
C GLU A 40 6.05 22.75 13.86
N PRO A 41 5.86 24.08 13.78
CA PRO A 41 6.68 24.94 12.90
C PRO A 41 8.19 24.82 13.15
N ARG A 42 8.59 24.47 14.38
CA ARG A 42 9.99 24.21 14.75
C ARG A 42 10.09 23.35 16.00
N LEU A 43 10.82 22.24 15.92
CA LEU A 43 11.03 21.33 17.06
C LEU A 43 12.47 21.38 17.59
N ALA A 44 12.61 21.42 18.92
CA ALA A 44 13.90 21.34 19.62
C ALA A 44 14.04 19.97 20.30
N LEU A 45 14.59 19.00 19.55
CA LEU A 45 14.77 17.62 20.00
C LEU A 45 16.26 17.25 20.03
N PRO A 46 16.98 17.49 21.15
CA PRO A 46 18.40 17.14 21.26
C PRO A 46 18.60 15.63 21.19
N GLY A 47 19.61 15.18 20.44
CA GLY A 47 19.98 13.77 20.33
C GLY A 47 19.13 12.92 19.37
N VAL A 48 18.16 13.52 18.67
CA VAL A 48 17.38 12.84 17.61
C VAL A 48 18.07 13.03 16.25
N PRO A 49 18.24 11.98 15.43
CA PRO A 49 18.73 12.11 14.07
C PRO A 49 17.87 13.06 13.23
N ILE A 50 18.50 13.97 12.50
CA ILE A 50 17.82 15.01 11.72
C ILE A 50 18.05 14.77 10.23
N TRP A 51 16.97 14.85 9.47
CA TRP A 51 16.95 14.88 8.01
C TRP A 51 16.49 16.28 7.60
N ASP A 52 17.39 17.04 7.00
CA ASP A 52 17.04 18.35 6.45
C ASP A 52 16.31 18.15 5.11
N VAL A 53 15.06 18.58 5.08
CA VAL A 53 14.17 18.51 3.91
C VAL A 53 13.75 19.91 3.46
N THR A 54 14.57 20.92 3.76
CA THR A 54 14.34 22.29 3.33
C THR A 54 14.22 22.37 1.81
N GLY A 55 13.14 23.00 1.34
CA GLY A 55 12.82 23.11 -0.09
C GLY A 55 12.05 21.91 -0.67
N TRP A 56 11.76 20.90 0.14
CA TRP A 56 10.98 19.73 -0.26
C TRP A 56 9.55 19.83 0.29
N ILE A 57 8.64 19.12 -0.36
CA ILE A 57 7.28 18.90 0.15
C ILE A 57 7.29 17.63 1.00
N VAL A 58 6.70 17.71 2.18
CA VAL A 58 6.39 16.56 3.04
C VAL A 58 4.87 16.39 3.02
N CYS A 59 4.40 15.23 2.60
CA CYS A 59 2.96 14.95 2.50
C CYS A 59 2.65 13.54 3.01
N PRO A 60 1.39 13.24 3.34
CA PRO A 60 0.95 11.87 3.57
C PRO A 60 1.32 10.98 2.39
N GLY A 61 1.82 9.78 2.68
CA GLY A 61 2.14 8.81 1.64
C GLY A 61 0.92 8.47 0.79
N PHE A 62 1.10 8.37 -0.52
CA PHE A 62 -0.02 8.17 -1.43
C PHE A 62 -0.63 6.77 -1.27
N VAL A 63 -1.91 6.66 -1.65
CA VAL A 63 -2.69 5.43 -1.68
C VAL A 63 -3.13 5.19 -3.12
N ASP A 64 -2.68 4.08 -3.72
CA ASP A 64 -3.14 3.63 -5.02
C ASP A 64 -4.23 2.57 -4.83
N LEU A 65 -5.42 2.82 -5.37
CA LEU A 65 -6.54 1.88 -5.30
C LEU A 65 -6.53 0.86 -6.44
N HIS A 66 -5.62 0.97 -7.41
CA HIS A 66 -5.60 0.12 -8.58
C HIS A 66 -4.18 -0.22 -9.06
N THR A 67 -3.65 -1.36 -8.62
CA THR A 67 -2.32 -1.82 -9.01
C THR A 67 -2.31 -3.27 -9.47
N HIS A 68 -1.52 -3.59 -10.51
CA HIS A 68 -1.28 -4.96 -10.95
C HIS A 68 0.13 -5.41 -10.59
N LEU A 69 0.26 -6.25 -9.55
CA LEU A 69 1.55 -6.79 -9.11
C LEU A 69 1.99 -8.06 -9.85
N ARG A 70 1.10 -8.65 -10.65
CA ARG A 70 1.33 -9.76 -11.59
C ARG A 70 1.81 -11.09 -10.99
N GLU A 71 2.15 -11.12 -9.70
CA GLU A 71 2.46 -12.31 -8.94
C GLU A 71 1.24 -12.73 -8.09
N PRO A 72 0.80 -14.00 -8.15
CA PRO A 72 1.42 -15.14 -8.83
C PRO A 72 1.10 -15.27 -10.34
N GLY A 73 1.98 -15.97 -11.05
CA GLY A 73 1.75 -16.54 -12.38
C GLY A 73 2.21 -15.69 -13.57
N PHE A 74 2.49 -14.40 -13.37
CA PHE A 74 3.02 -13.51 -14.40
C PHE A 74 4.26 -12.74 -13.92
N GLU A 75 5.13 -13.40 -13.14
CA GLU A 75 6.32 -12.82 -12.49
C GLU A 75 7.33 -12.22 -13.49
N HIS A 76 7.31 -12.69 -14.74
CA HIS A 76 8.11 -12.12 -15.83
C HIS A 76 7.69 -10.68 -16.20
N LYS A 77 6.47 -10.25 -15.81
CA LYS A 77 5.97 -8.88 -16.02
C LYS A 77 6.27 -8.01 -14.81
N GLU A 78 5.96 -8.50 -13.62
CA GLU A 78 6.18 -7.81 -12.35
C GLU A 78 6.09 -8.81 -11.19
N THR A 79 6.72 -8.49 -10.05
CA THR A 79 6.57 -9.24 -8.79
C THR A 79 6.04 -8.31 -7.69
N ILE A 80 5.53 -8.88 -6.58
CA ILE A 80 5.14 -8.08 -5.41
C ILE A 80 6.33 -7.25 -4.91
N ALA A 81 7.54 -7.82 -4.91
CA ALA A 81 8.75 -7.14 -4.46
C ALA A 81 9.08 -5.91 -5.34
N THR A 82 9.14 -6.10 -6.65
CA THR A 82 9.54 -5.06 -7.60
C THR A 82 8.45 -4.00 -7.76
N GLY A 83 7.19 -4.41 -7.85
CA GLY A 83 6.05 -3.48 -7.97
C GLY A 83 5.88 -2.60 -6.73
N THR A 84 6.05 -3.16 -5.53
CA THR A 84 5.97 -2.34 -4.29
C THR A 84 7.19 -1.45 -4.08
N ALA A 85 8.39 -1.86 -4.53
CA ALA A 85 9.54 -0.98 -4.56
C ALA A 85 9.36 0.19 -5.54
N ALA A 86 8.74 -0.06 -6.70
CA ALA A 86 8.35 0.98 -7.64
C ALA A 86 7.30 1.93 -7.04
N ALA A 87 6.29 1.39 -6.34
CA ALA A 87 5.29 2.19 -5.62
C ALA A 87 5.94 3.11 -4.57
N ALA A 88 6.86 2.59 -3.75
CA ALA A 88 7.61 3.39 -2.78
C ALA A 88 8.38 4.54 -3.44
N ARG A 89 9.04 4.26 -4.57
CA ARG A 89 9.76 5.28 -5.35
C ARG A 89 8.83 6.35 -5.93
N GLY A 90 7.58 5.98 -6.24
CA GLY A 90 6.54 6.90 -6.70
C GLY A 90 5.87 7.72 -5.58
N GLY A 91 6.23 7.50 -4.30
CA GLY A 91 5.62 8.17 -3.16
C GLY A 91 4.40 7.45 -2.57
N PHE A 92 4.06 6.27 -3.08
CA PHE A 92 2.99 5.45 -2.50
C PHE A 92 3.50 4.70 -1.27
N THR A 93 2.68 4.67 -0.23
CA THR A 93 2.93 3.85 0.99
C THR A 93 1.90 2.75 1.16
N CYS A 94 0.90 2.74 0.28
CA CYS A 94 -0.20 1.80 0.26
C CYS A 94 -0.65 1.58 -1.19
N VAL A 95 -0.82 0.32 -1.58
CA VAL A 95 -1.39 -0.06 -2.87
C VAL A 95 -2.46 -1.14 -2.68
N VAL A 96 -3.46 -1.15 -3.55
CA VAL A 96 -4.49 -2.19 -3.63
C VAL A 96 -4.23 -3.04 -4.87
N CYS A 97 -3.97 -4.33 -4.70
CA CYS A 97 -3.65 -5.22 -5.83
C CYS A 97 -4.89 -5.93 -6.39
N MET A 98 -5.00 -5.93 -7.72
CA MET A 98 -6.10 -6.55 -8.46
C MET A 98 -6.02 -8.08 -8.45
N SER A 99 -7.18 -8.73 -8.63
CA SER A 99 -7.37 -10.18 -8.50
C SER A 99 -6.97 -11.00 -9.74
N ASN A 100 -6.59 -10.35 -10.85
CA ASN A 100 -6.30 -10.96 -12.16
C ASN A 100 -4.90 -11.57 -12.30
N THR A 101 -4.46 -12.29 -11.27
CA THR A 101 -3.26 -13.14 -11.25
C THR A 101 -3.57 -14.54 -11.79
N ARG A 102 -2.57 -15.44 -11.79
CA ARG A 102 -2.78 -16.85 -12.12
C ARG A 102 -2.19 -17.76 -11.04
N PRO A 103 -3.03 -18.46 -10.26
CA PRO A 103 -4.49 -18.43 -10.26
C PRO A 103 -5.07 -17.05 -9.86
N PRO A 104 -6.34 -16.75 -10.21
CA PRO A 104 -7.01 -15.54 -9.75
C PRO A 104 -7.30 -15.62 -8.25
N ILE A 105 -7.43 -14.47 -7.59
CA ILE A 105 -7.66 -14.40 -6.14
C ILE A 105 -9.15 -14.62 -5.82
N ASP A 106 -9.67 -15.81 -6.09
CA ASP A 106 -11.10 -16.14 -6.00
C ASP A 106 -11.44 -17.19 -4.92
N ARG A 107 -10.43 -17.63 -4.15
CA ARG A 107 -10.54 -18.64 -3.09
C ARG A 107 -9.55 -18.39 -1.95
N PRO A 108 -9.85 -18.84 -0.71
CA PRO A 108 -9.05 -18.53 0.48
C PRO A 108 -7.58 -18.97 0.36
N GLU A 109 -7.31 -20.08 -0.33
CA GLU A 109 -5.95 -20.61 -0.46
C GLU A 109 -5.06 -19.67 -1.27
N VAL A 110 -5.60 -19.11 -2.35
CA VAL A 110 -4.86 -18.16 -3.21
C VAL A 110 -4.69 -16.82 -2.50
N LEU A 111 -5.73 -16.33 -1.81
CA LEU A 111 -5.65 -15.12 -1.01
C LEU A 111 -4.58 -15.23 0.07
N ALA A 112 -4.57 -16.34 0.82
CA ALA A 112 -3.56 -16.61 1.85
C ALA A 112 -2.14 -16.68 1.26
N GLN A 113 -1.97 -17.30 0.08
CA GLN A 113 -0.69 -17.34 -0.62
C GLN A 113 -0.19 -15.93 -0.99
N VAL A 114 -1.07 -15.07 -1.52
CA VAL A 114 -0.73 -13.69 -1.87
C VAL A 114 -0.37 -12.89 -0.62
N GLN A 115 -1.13 -13.02 0.47
CA GLN A 115 -0.86 -12.35 1.74
C GLN A 115 0.48 -12.79 2.35
N GLU A 116 0.81 -14.07 2.28
CA GLU A 116 2.11 -14.60 2.68
C GLU A 116 3.23 -13.92 1.89
N ARG A 117 3.07 -13.84 0.57
CA ARG A 117 4.07 -13.23 -0.29
C ARG A 117 4.24 -11.75 -0.03
N ILE A 118 3.14 -11.01 0.17
CA ILE A 118 3.15 -9.61 0.60
C ILE A 118 3.98 -9.45 1.87
N ARG A 119 3.75 -10.27 2.90
CA ARG A 119 4.48 -10.17 4.17
C ARG A 119 5.98 -10.42 4.02
N GLN A 120 6.36 -11.26 3.07
CA GLN A 120 7.76 -11.63 2.82
C GLN A 120 8.52 -10.59 2.00
N THR A 121 7.88 -9.95 1.02
CA THR A 121 8.61 -9.22 -0.02
C THR A 121 8.15 -7.79 -0.28
N ALA A 122 6.99 -7.37 0.24
CA ALA A 122 6.46 -6.04 -0.06
C ALA A 122 7.27 -4.93 0.63
N ALA A 123 7.61 -3.89 -0.14
CA ALA A 123 8.27 -2.68 0.35
C ALA A 123 7.27 -1.62 0.89
N VAL A 124 5.99 -1.73 0.52
CA VAL A 124 4.89 -0.86 0.99
C VAL A 124 3.71 -1.72 1.43
N ARG A 125 2.69 -1.13 2.07
CA ARG A 125 1.47 -1.88 2.42
C ARG A 125 0.73 -2.28 1.14
N VAL A 126 0.30 -3.54 1.08
CA VAL A 126 -0.49 -4.08 -0.01
C VAL A 126 -1.79 -4.63 0.54
N PHE A 127 -2.92 -4.22 -0.02
CA PHE A 127 -4.23 -4.76 0.29
C PHE A 127 -4.76 -5.51 -0.93
N PRO A 128 -4.95 -6.84 -0.86
CA PRO A 128 -5.48 -7.59 -1.98
C PRO A 128 -6.98 -7.36 -2.16
N MET A 129 -7.44 -7.22 -3.40
CA MET A 129 -8.83 -7.47 -3.78
C MET A 129 -9.00 -8.93 -4.19
N ALA A 130 -10.20 -9.45 -4.00
CA ALA A 130 -10.59 -10.78 -4.46
C ALA A 130 -11.46 -10.71 -5.72
N SER A 131 -11.50 -11.79 -6.50
CA SER A 131 -12.39 -11.91 -7.65
C SER A 131 -13.84 -11.97 -7.19
N LEU A 132 -14.71 -11.19 -7.83
CA LEU A 132 -16.14 -11.27 -7.57
C LEU A 132 -16.71 -12.59 -8.10
N THR A 133 -16.27 -13.02 -9.29
CA THR A 133 -16.71 -14.27 -9.91
C THR A 133 -15.62 -15.33 -9.92
N TRP A 134 -16.06 -16.59 -9.85
CA TRP A 134 -15.17 -17.74 -9.87
C TRP A 134 -14.39 -17.78 -11.18
N GLU A 135 -13.05 -17.81 -11.09
CA GLU A 135 -12.12 -17.79 -12.22
C GLU A 135 -12.33 -16.63 -13.22
N HIS A 136 -12.94 -15.53 -12.76
CA HIS A 136 -13.41 -14.42 -13.61
C HIS A 136 -14.43 -14.82 -14.69
N GLY A 137 -15.06 -16.00 -14.53
CA GLY A 137 -15.88 -16.64 -15.54
C GLY A 137 -17.27 -16.04 -15.76
N GLN A 138 -17.72 -15.10 -14.92
CA GLN A 138 -19.03 -14.41 -15.06
C GLN A 138 -20.26 -15.33 -14.96
N GLU A 139 -20.10 -16.61 -14.61
CA GLU A 139 -21.21 -17.57 -14.47
C GLU A 139 -21.74 -17.63 -13.04
N ARG A 140 -20.86 -17.46 -12.04
CA ARG A 140 -21.20 -17.55 -10.62
C ARG A 140 -20.28 -16.68 -9.76
N LEU A 141 -20.79 -16.24 -8.62
CA LEU A 141 -20.00 -15.56 -7.60
C LEU A 141 -18.95 -16.52 -6.99
N SER A 142 -17.81 -15.96 -6.61
CA SER A 142 -16.89 -16.59 -5.66
C SER A 142 -17.57 -16.75 -4.30
N ASP A 143 -17.04 -17.59 -3.42
CA ASP A 143 -17.50 -17.65 -2.03
C ASP A 143 -17.02 -16.41 -1.27
N LEU A 144 -17.74 -15.30 -1.43
CA LEU A 144 -17.36 -13.98 -0.90
C LEU A 144 -17.22 -14.00 0.64
N ALA A 145 -18.02 -14.83 1.32
CA ALA A 145 -17.96 -14.97 2.77
C ALA A 145 -16.65 -15.62 3.26
N SER A 146 -15.97 -16.38 2.39
CA SER A 146 -14.67 -16.98 2.69
C SER A 146 -13.48 -16.04 2.42
N LEU A 147 -13.72 -14.89 1.78
CA LEU A 147 -12.70 -13.97 1.26
C LEU A 147 -12.65 -12.64 2.01
N THR A 148 -13.08 -12.61 3.27
CA THR A 148 -13.23 -11.38 4.08
C THR A 148 -11.94 -10.62 4.35
N GLU A 149 -10.79 -11.27 4.16
CA GLU A 149 -9.47 -10.64 4.29
C GLU A 149 -9.07 -9.82 3.05
N ALA A 150 -9.83 -9.91 1.95
CA ALA A 150 -9.71 -8.99 0.83
C ALA A 150 -10.41 -7.66 1.13
N VAL A 151 -9.84 -6.55 0.67
CA VAL A 151 -10.38 -5.21 0.96
C VAL A 151 -11.66 -4.90 0.17
N ALA A 152 -11.85 -5.58 -0.97
CA ALA A 152 -13.00 -5.44 -1.86
C ALA A 152 -13.00 -6.57 -2.90
N PHE A 153 -14.09 -6.64 -3.68
CA PHE A 153 -14.28 -7.61 -4.77
C PHE A 153 -14.24 -6.92 -6.14
N THR A 154 -13.60 -7.56 -7.12
CA THR A 154 -13.44 -7.03 -8.48
C THR A 154 -13.17 -8.14 -9.48
N ASP A 155 -13.76 -8.03 -10.66
CA ASP A 155 -13.35 -8.81 -11.84
C ASP A 155 -12.49 -7.99 -12.82
N ASP A 156 -12.18 -6.73 -12.47
CA ASP A 156 -11.24 -5.86 -13.18
C ASP A 156 -11.43 -5.85 -14.70
N ALA A 157 -10.54 -6.51 -15.46
CA ALA A 157 -10.56 -6.57 -16.92
C ALA A 157 -11.74 -7.39 -17.50
N PHE A 158 -12.50 -8.09 -16.65
CA PHE A 158 -13.64 -8.92 -17.02
C PHE A 158 -14.93 -8.24 -16.53
N PRO A 159 -15.60 -7.42 -17.37
CA PRO A 159 -16.77 -6.68 -16.94
C PRO A 159 -17.91 -7.63 -16.57
N VAL A 160 -18.55 -7.36 -15.43
CA VAL A 160 -19.73 -8.10 -14.98
C VAL A 160 -20.93 -7.73 -15.83
N GLN A 161 -21.38 -8.67 -16.65
CA GLN A 161 -22.44 -8.43 -17.64
C GLN A 161 -23.84 -8.81 -17.14
N SER A 162 -23.93 -9.61 -16.07
CA SER A 162 -25.20 -10.08 -15.52
C SER A 162 -25.60 -9.26 -14.30
N ALA A 163 -26.78 -8.65 -14.35
CA ALA A 163 -27.36 -7.96 -13.19
C ALA A 163 -27.65 -8.90 -12.01
N ALA A 164 -27.72 -10.22 -12.24
CA ALA A 164 -27.90 -11.19 -11.16
C ALA A 164 -26.63 -11.42 -10.32
N LEU A 165 -25.47 -10.91 -10.77
CA LEU A 165 -24.18 -10.98 -10.09
C LEU A 165 -23.79 -9.65 -9.42
N MET A 166 -24.67 -8.63 -9.46
CA MET A 166 -24.49 -7.31 -8.83
C MET A 166 -25.47 -7.08 -7.70
#